data_AF-A0A436HAA4-F1
#
_entry.id   AF-A0A436HAA4-F1
#
_cell.length_a   1.000
_cell.length_b   1.000
_cell.length_c   1.000
_cell.angle_alpha   90.00
_cell.angle_beta   90.00
_cell.angle_gamma   90.00
#
_symmetry.space_group_name_H-M   'P 1'
#
loop_
_entity.id
_entity.type
_entity.pdbx_description
1 polymer ?
#
loop_
_entity_poly.entity_id
_entity_poly.type
_entity_poly.pdbx_seq_one_letter_code
_entity_poly.pdbx_strand_id
1 'polypeptide(L)'
;PALDVPASWDITSDSLAAWLAGKLGANALLLIKQTGAFFDGDTADSLRTRGIVDPGFAAMLPDGVDFHLAGPKDAAEAGAMLALGKLPGTRIVASTGSSAKKAG
;
A
#
# COMPACT_ATOMS: atom_id res chain seq x y z
N PRO A 1 -19.45 -9.88 -10.18
CA PRO A 1 -18.72 -8.61 -10.43
C PRO A 1 -18.18 -8.03 -9.11
N ALA A 2 -16.98 -7.45 -9.10
CA ALA A 2 -16.48 -6.66 -7.98
C ALA A 2 -17.11 -5.26 -8.05
N LEU A 3 -18.29 -5.09 -7.45
CA LEU A 3 -19.06 -3.84 -7.49
C LEU A 3 -18.44 -2.71 -6.65
N ASP A 4 -17.48 -3.06 -5.80
CA ASP A 4 -16.76 -2.20 -4.88
C ASP A 4 -15.40 -1.74 -5.42
N VAL A 5 -15.10 -2.03 -6.69
CA VAL A 5 -13.95 -1.49 -7.41
C VAL A 5 -14.44 -0.49 -8.45
N PRO A 6 -14.07 0.79 -8.37
CA PRO A 6 -14.45 1.78 -9.38
C PRO A 6 -13.96 1.38 -10.77
N ALA A 7 -14.83 1.46 -11.77
CA ALA A 7 -14.47 1.27 -13.17
C ALA A 7 -13.81 2.55 -13.74
N SER A 8 -12.62 2.88 -13.22
CA SER A 8 -11.81 4.05 -13.63
C SER A 8 -10.41 3.63 -14.05
N TRP A 9 -9.79 4.46 -14.91
CA TRP A 9 -8.37 4.35 -15.25
C TRP A 9 -7.43 4.72 -14.11
N ASP A 10 -7.96 5.33 -13.06
CA ASP A 10 -7.24 5.62 -11.81
C ASP A 10 -6.97 4.35 -10.98
N ILE A 11 -7.62 3.23 -11.31
CA ILE A 11 -7.47 1.94 -10.65
C ILE A 11 -6.52 1.07 -11.47
N THR A 12 -5.35 0.77 -10.92
CA THR A 12 -4.39 -0.16 -11.52
C THR A 12 -4.04 -1.28 -10.53
N SER A 13 -2.95 -2.01 -10.79
CA SER A 13 -2.56 -3.16 -9.96
C SER A 13 -2.36 -2.83 -8.48
N ASP A 14 -1.96 -1.61 -8.14
CA ASP A 14 -1.74 -1.24 -6.73
C ASP A 14 -3.08 -1.15 -5.99
N SER A 15 -4.03 -0.40 -6.55
CA SER A 15 -5.40 -0.31 -6.03
C SER A 15 -6.06 -1.69 -5.92
N LEU A 16 -5.90 -2.53 -6.94
CA LEU A 16 -6.48 -3.88 -6.95
C LEU A 16 -5.84 -4.79 -5.89
N ALA A 17 -4.53 -4.66 -5.66
CA ALA A 17 -3.84 -5.41 -4.61
C ALA A 17 -4.29 -4.96 -3.21
N ALA A 18 -4.48 -3.66 -3.01
CA ALA A 18 -5.02 -3.10 -1.75
C ALA A 18 -6.44 -3.60 -1.47
N TRP A 19 -7.31 -3.54 -2.47
CA TRP A 19 -8.66 -4.09 -2.41
C TRP A 19 -8.65 -5.58 -2.06
N LEU A 20 -7.82 -6.36 -2.74
CA LEU A 20 -7.72 -7.79 -2.53
C LEU A 20 -7.20 -8.13 -1.12
N ALA A 21 -6.22 -7.37 -0.61
CA ALA A 21 -5.72 -7.54 0.75
C ALA A 21 -6.86 -7.45 1.78
N GLY A 22 -7.77 -6.48 1.59
CA GLY A 22 -8.98 -6.36 2.41
C GLY A 22 -9.92 -7.56 2.29
N LYS A 23 -10.15 -8.04 1.06
CA LYS A 23 -11.00 -9.23 0.81
C LYS A 23 -10.44 -10.51 1.44
N LEU A 24 -9.12 -10.62 1.52
CA LEU A 24 -8.44 -11.76 2.13
C LEU A 24 -8.29 -11.63 3.64
N GLY A 25 -8.61 -10.47 4.24
CA GLY A 25 -8.32 -10.20 5.64
C GLY A 25 -6.83 -10.21 5.95
N ALA A 26 -5.99 -9.81 4.99
CA ALA A 26 -4.54 -9.78 5.15
C ALA A 26 -4.14 -8.71 6.17
N ASN A 27 -3.14 -9.01 7.00
CA ASN A 27 -2.58 -8.02 7.93
C ASN A 27 -1.69 -6.98 7.25
N ALA A 28 -1.09 -7.33 6.10
CA ALA A 28 -0.19 -6.46 5.39
C ALA A 28 -0.17 -6.71 3.87
N LEU A 29 0.16 -5.67 3.11
CA LEU A 29 0.37 -5.68 1.67
C LEU A 29 1.83 -5.32 1.34
N LEU A 30 2.50 -6.11 0.52
CA LEU A 30 3.82 -5.78 -0.03
C LEU A 30 3.67 -5.38 -1.51
N LEU A 31 4.01 -4.13 -1.83
CA LEU A 31 4.13 -3.66 -3.21
C LEU A 31 5.60 -3.66 -3.65
N ILE A 32 5.87 -4.25 -4.81
CA ILE A 32 7.20 -4.28 -5.41
C ILE A 32 7.24 -3.30 -6.56
N LYS A 33 8.17 -2.35 -6.53
CA LYS A 33 8.31 -1.28 -7.52
C LYS A 33 9.70 -1.29 -8.15
N GLN A 34 9.79 -0.81 -9.39
CA GLN A 34 11.07 -0.62 -10.11
C GLN A 34 11.68 0.76 -9.79
N THR A 35 11.66 1.16 -8.53
CA THR A 35 12.22 2.43 -8.04
C THR A 35 12.54 2.29 -6.55
N GLY A 36 13.44 3.15 -6.04
CA GLY A 36 13.70 3.30 -4.60
C GLY A 36 13.27 4.66 -4.07
N ALA A 37 12.47 5.42 -4.83
CA ALA A 37 12.06 6.78 -4.50
C ALA A 37 10.89 6.83 -3.49
N PHE A 38 11.04 6.12 -2.38
CA PHE A 38 10.14 6.11 -1.22
C PHE A 38 10.97 6.02 0.06
N PHE A 39 10.45 6.62 1.13
CA PHE A 39 11.19 6.89 2.36
C PHE A 39 10.32 6.63 3.59
N ASP A 40 10.98 6.44 4.73
CA ASP A 40 10.30 6.40 6.02
C ASP A 40 9.52 7.71 6.24
N GLY A 41 8.27 7.60 6.68
CA GLY A 41 7.38 8.75 6.89
C GLY A 41 6.57 9.17 5.66
N ASP A 42 6.77 8.53 4.51
CA ASP A 42 5.86 8.69 3.37
C ASP A 42 4.43 8.28 3.75
N THR A 43 3.46 8.90 3.08
CA THR A 43 2.04 8.52 3.12
C THR A 43 1.58 8.01 1.77
N ALA A 44 0.44 7.30 1.73
CA ALA A 44 -0.19 6.89 0.48
C ALA A 44 -0.40 8.07 -0.50
N ASP A 45 -0.80 9.23 0.00
CA ASP A 45 -0.98 10.43 -0.84
C ASP A 45 0.35 11.03 -1.34
N SER A 46 1.41 11.01 -0.52
CA SER A 46 2.73 11.46 -0.96
C SER A 46 3.32 10.56 -2.05
N LEU A 47 3.04 9.25 -1.98
CA LEU A 47 3.47 8.25 -2.96
C LEU A 47 2.68 8.40 -4.25
N ARG A 48 1.37 8.63 -4.14
CA ARG A 48 0.48 8.97 -5.26
C ARG A 48 0.94 10.23 -5.99
N THR A 49 1.24 11.30 -5.25
CA THR A 49 1.68 12.59 -5.82
C THR A 49 2.96 12.44 -6.64
N ARG A 50 3.83 11.50 -6.27
CA ARG A 50 5.06 11.16 -7.02
C ARG A 50 4.88 10.08 -8.08
N GLY A 51 3.67 9.55 -8.25
CA GLY A 51 3.38 8.48 -9.21
C GLY A 51 3.99 7.12 -8.84
N ILE A 52 4.31 6.89 -7.56
CA ILE A 52 4.83 5.60 -7.10
C ILE A 52 3.71 4.56 -6.97
N VAL A 53 2.54 5.01 -6.54
CA VAL A 53 1.29 4.23 -6.54
C VAL A 53 0.25 4.92 -7.40
N ASP A 54 -0.73 4.16 -7.87
CA ASP A 54 -1.83 4.71 -8.66
C ASP A 54 -2.76 5.65 -7.85
N PRO A 55 -3.56 6.49 -8.53
CA PRO A 55 -4.44 7.46 -7.88
C PRO A 55 -5.48 6.85 -6.93
N GLY A 56 -5.98 5.65 -7.24
CA GLY A 56 -6.99 4.97 -6.43
C GLY A 56 -6.44 4.31 -5.16
N PHE A 57 -5.12 4.14 -5.04
CA PHE A 57 -4.52 3.27 -4.03
C PHE A 57 -4.99 3.57 -2.60
N ALA A 58 -4.96 4.85 -2.21
CA ALA A 58 -5.35 5.27 -0.86
C ALA A 58 -6.83 4.98 -0.55
N ALA A 59 -7.71 5.07 -1.56
CA ALA A 59 -9.14 4.80 -1.38
C ALA A 59 -9.45 3.29 -1.31
N MET A 60 -8.60 2.47 -1.94
CA MET A 60 -8.76 1.00 -1.95
C MET A 60 -8.00 0.31 -0.82
N LEU A 61 -7.14 1.04 -0.08
CA LEU A 61 -6.41 0.51 1.07
C LEU A 61 -7.35 0.38 2.28
N PRO A 62 -7.61 -0.84 2.78
CA PRO A 62 -8.49 -1.05 3.91
C PRO A 62 -7.85 -0.56 5.22
N ASP A 63 -8.69 -0.11 6.15
CA ASP A 63 -8.25 0.21 7.51
C ASP A 63 -7.60 -1.01 8.18
N GLY A 64 -6.49 -0.78 8.87
CA GLY A 64 -5.76 -1.82 9.61
C GLY A 64 -4.86 -2.72 8.74
N VAL A 65 -4.81 -2.50 7.43
CA VAL A 65 -3.82 -3.15 6.55
C VAL A 65 -2.56 -2.29 6.49
N ASP A 66 -1.47 -2.79 7.07
CA ASP A 66 -0.15 -2.20 6.86
C ASP A 66 0.30 -2.39 5.42
N PHE A 67 1.12 -1.49 4.87
CA PHE A 67 1.75 -1.78 3.58
C PHE A 67 3.24 -1.45 3.54
N HIS A 68 3.95 -2.21 2.72
CA HIS A 68 5.38 -2.10 2.49
C HIS A 68 5.63 -1.79 1.02
N LEU A 69 6.66 -0.99 0.75
CA LEU A 69 7.23 -0.80 -0.57
C LEU A 69 8.63 -1.37 -0.63
N ALA A 70 8.84 -2.31 -1.54
CA ALA A 70 10.15 -2.85 -1.87
C ALA A 70 10.57 -2.39 -3.28
N GLY A 71 11.85 -2.10 -3.42
CA GLY A 71 12.49 -1.70 -4.66
C GLY A 71 13.64 -2.64 -5.03
N PRO A 72 14.40 -2.31 -6.09
CA PRO A 72 15.52 -3.16 -6.54
C PRO A 72 16.57 -3.44 -5.44
N LYS A 73 16.78 -2.48 -4.52
CA LYS A 73 17.73 -2.63 -3.41
C LYS A 73 17.34 -3.73 -2.41
N ASP A 74 16.05 -4.02 -2.30
CA ASP A 74 15.51 -4.95 -1.31
C ASP A 74 15.48 -6.40 -1.82
N ALA A 75 15.66 -6.59 -3.14
CA ALA A 75 15.53 -7.90 -3.79
C ALA A 75 16.53 -8.94 -3.28
N ALA A 76 17.75 -8.52 -2.96
CA ALA A 76 18.81 -9.42 -2.48
C ALA A 76 18.47 -10.06 -1.12
N GLU A 77 17.81 -9.32 -0.24
CA GLU A 77 17.47 -9.77 1.12
C GLU A 77 16.04 -10.34 1.23
N ALA A 78 15.20 -10.09 0.23
CA ALA A 78 13.78 -10.46 0.25
C ALA A 78 13.53 -11.93 0.59
N GLY A 79 14.27 -12.86 -0.01
CA GLY A 79 14.11 -14.28 0.26
C GLY A 79 14.37 -14.65 1.72
N ALA A 80 15.43 -14.10 2.31
CA ALA A 80 15.78 -14.33 3.72
C ALA A 80 14.76 -13.70 4.67
N MET A 81 14.28 -12.48 4.37
CA MET A 81 13.26 -11.81 5.18
C MET A 81 11.93 -12.57 5.17
N LEU A 82 11.48 -13.01 3.99
CA LEU A 82 10.24 -13.78 3.85
C LEU A 82 10.33 -15.13 4.58
N ALA A 83 11.47 -15.81 4.52
CA ALA A 83 11.70 -17.05 5.29
C ALA A 83 11.62 -16.85 6.81
N LEU A 84 11.89 -15.63 7.29
CA LEU A 84 11.73 -15.24 8.70
C LEU A 84 10.33 -14.70 9.03
N GLY A 85 9.37 -14.75 8.09
CA GLY A 85 8.03 -14.19 8.26
C GLY A 85 8.00 -12.66 8.30
N LYS A 86 9.03 -11.99 7.76
CA LYS A 86 9.14 -10.53 7.68
C LYS A 86 8.92 -10.04 6.25
N LEU A 87 8.46 -8.79 6.11
CA LEU A 87 8.31 -8.15 4.82
C LEU A 87 9.54 -7.30 4.48
N PRO A 88 10.09 -7.41 3.24
CA PRO A 88 11.15 -6.53 2.77
C PRO A 88 10.65 -5.10 2.54
N GLY A 89 11.62 -4.21 2.31
CA GLY A 89 11.37 -2.82 1.94
C GLY A 89 10.95 -1.93 3.10
N THR A 90 10.49 -0.73 2.74
CA THR A 90 10.08 0.31 3.67
C THR A 90 8.63 0.12 4.09
N ARG A 91 8.38 0.05 5.39
CA ARG A 91 7.01 0.06 5.94
C ARG A 91 6.43 1.45 5.85
N ILE A 92 5.26 1.56 5.24
CA ILE A 92 4.48 2.79 5.18
C ILE A 92 3.29 2.63 6.13
N VAL A 93 3.30 3.39 7.22
CA VAL A 93 2.18 3.42 8.14
C VAL A 93 1.02 4.16 7.47
N ALA A 94 -0.14 3.51 7.36
CA ALA A 94 -1.38 4.21 7.08
C ALA A 94 -1.57 5.24 8.19
N SER A 95 -1.55 6.53 7.84
CA SER A 95 -1.76 7.60 8.81
C SER A 95 -3.05 7.29 9.55
N THR A 96 -2.97 7.08 10.87
CA THR A 96 -4.14 6.91 11.73
C THR A 96 -4.99 8.16 11.55
N GLY A 97 -6.08 8.05 10.80
CA GLY A 97 -7.02 9.14 10.65
C GLY A 97 -7.51 9.53 12.04
N SER A 98 -7.14 10.74 12.49
CA SER A 98 -7.83 11.37 13.61
C SER A 98 -9.30 11.40 13.24
N SER A 99 -10.14 10.72 14.02
CA SER A 99 -11.58 10.89 13.98
C SER A 99 -11.88 12.36 14.28
N ALA A 100 -11.99 13.17 13.23
CA ALA A 100 -12.62 14.48 13.34
C ALA A 100 -14.10 14.22 13.59
N LYS A 101 -14.44 14.16 14.87
CA LYS A 101 -15.80 14.15 15.40
C LYS A 101 -16.59 15.25 14.69
N LYS A 102 -17.63 14.87 13.94
CA LYS A 102 -18.64 15.82 13.44
C LYS A 102 -19.17 16.62 14.64
N ALA A 103 -18.81 17.89 14.72
CA ALA A 103 -19.66 18.94 15.26
C ALA A 103 -20.35 19.55 14.04
N GLY A 104 -21.66 19.73 13.95
CA GLY A 104 -22.72 19.83 14.93
C GLY A 104 -23.75 20.72 14.25
#